data_AF-A0A0C3CJ36-F1
#
_entry.id   AF-A0A0C3CJ36-F1
#
_cell.length_a   1.000
_cell.length_b   1.000
_cell.length_c   1.000
_cell.angle_alpha   90.00
_cell.angle_beta   90.00
_cell.angle_gamma   90.00
#
_symmetry.space_group_name_H-M   'P 1'
#
loop_
_entity.id
_entity.type
_entity.pdbx_description
1 polymer ?
#
loop_
_entity_poly.entity_id
_entity_poly.type
_entity_poly.pdbx_seq_one_letter_code
_entity_poly.pdbx_strand_id
1 'polypeptide(L)'
;MNANALQRDVIYNKFAALHLPTLVDHFLEPPSLPPTFPQDMVDDFKVNNTYIEMIGAISHTPYFAKYFRSQLPSAEGGKRLLRVLAQRLVELGPSWDRKMLNPPMGREPGYYESAAGTAIQLLSTLLAAFIKEPKESPILLSKETKVALLPWLKKWEKRYLGKEFLGMVCNRTRNQLEGNAEMKKDAQDVRRALKNWMVCGKPGCESTSSLKACGRCQTVRYCCPEHQKAHWAFPREPHKMFCFKAEY
;
A
#
# COMPACT_ATOMS: atom_id res chain seq x y z
N MET A 1 -10.07 22.23 -1.34
CA MET A 1 -8.77 21.57 -1.56
C MET A 1 -7.84 22.61 -2.18
N ASN A 2 -6.59 22.75 -1.70
CA ASN A 2 -5.61 23.62 -2.35
C ASN A 2 -5.36 23.10 -3.78
N ALA A 3 -5.25 23.99 -4.78
CA ALA A 3 -4.99 23.63 -6.18
C ALA A 3 -3.80 22.68 -6.34
N ASN A 4 -2.75 22.86 -5.52
CA ASN A 4 -1.57 21.98 -5.53
C ASN A 4 -1.90 20.55 -5.09
N ALA A 5 -2.77 20.40 -4.09
CA ALA A 5 -3.20 19.08 -3.62
C ALA A 5 -4.05 18.36 -4.69
N LEU A 6 -4.96 19.10 -5.33
CA LEU A 6 -5.78 18.56 -6.43
C LEU A 6 -4.91 18.07 -7.60
N GLN A 7 -3.95 18.87 -8.03
CA GLN A 7 -3.04 18.51 -9.12
C GLN A 7 -2.21 17.27 -8.76
N ARG A 8 -1.70 17.20 -7.54
CA ARG A 8 -0.95 16.03 -7.04
C ARG A 8 -1.80 14.77 -7.07
N ASP A 9 -3.05 14.85 -6.62
CA ASP A 9 -3.96 13.70 -6.60
C ASP A 9 -4.27 13.21 -8.02
N VAL A 10 -4.45 14.13 -8.99
CA VAL A 10 -4.61 13.77 -10.41
C VAL A 10 -3.39 13.02 -10.93
N ILE A 11 -2.18 13.51 -10.64
CA ILE A 11 -0.92 12.89 -11.05
C ILE A 11 -0.81 11.49 -10.45
N TYR A 12 -1.05 11.34 -9.16
CA TYR A 12 -0.94 10.03 -8.47
C TYR A 12 -1.99 9.04 -8.97
N ASN A 13 -3.23 9.48 -9.22
CA ASN A 13 -4.25 8.62 -9.81
C ASN A 13 -3.86 8.15 -11.21
N LYS A 14 -3.35 9.06 -12.06
CA LYS A 14 -2.88 8.71 -13.40
C LYS A 14 -1.72 7.74 -13.34
N PHE A 15 -0.74 8.02 -12.50
CA PHE A 15 0.45 7.21 -12.32
C PHE A 15 0.11 5.81 -11.83
N ALA A 16 -0.77 5.70 -10.82
CA ALA A 16 -1.24 4.42 -10.31
C ALA A 16 -1.97 3.61 -11.39
N ALA A 17 -2.90 4.23 -12.12
CA ALA A 17 -3.68 3.57 -13.16
C ALA A 17 -2.82 2.97 -14.28
N LEU A 18 -1.69 3.60 -14.60
CA LEU A 18 -0.82 3.23 -15.71
C LEU A 18 0.35 2.33 -15.29
N HIS A 19 0.93 2.55 -14.12
CA HIS A 19 2.25 2.00 -13.78
C HIS A 19 2.26 1.07 -12.56
N LEU A 20 1.17 0.97 -11.81
CA LEU A 20 1.14 0.13 -10.61
C LEU A 20 1.52 -1.34 -10.86
N PRO A 21 1.05 -2.03 -11.93
CA PRO A 21 1.51 -3.38 -12.25
C PRO A 21 3.03 -3.46 -12.39
N THR A 22 3.62 -2.61 -13.22
CA THR A 22 5.07 -2.58 -13.46
C THR A 22 5.87 -2.26 -12.20
N LEU A 23 5.40 -1.33 -11.35
CA LEU A 23 6.06 -1.06 -10.07
C LEU A 23 6.07 -2.29 -9.17
N VAL A 24 4.95 -3.02 -9.11
CA VAL A 24 4.85 -4.24 -8.30
C VAL A 24 5.77 -5.31 -8.88
N ASP A 25 5.77 -5.52 -10.19
CA ASP A 25 6.63 -6.52 -10.84
C ASP A 25 8.11 -6.21 -10.61
N HIS A 26 8.53 -4.95 -10.78
CA HIS A 26 9.90 -4.52 -10.50
C HIS A 26 10.25 -4.51 -9.01
N PHE A 27 9.28 -4.37 -8.11
CA PHE A 27 9.55 -4.59 -6.69
C PHE A 27 9.76 -6.08 -6.43
N LEU A 28 8.93 -6.96 -6.99
CA LEU A 28 9.03 -8.41 -6.84
C LEU A 28 10.33 -8.95 -7.45
N GLU A 29 10.72 -8.42 -8.60
CA GLU A 29 11.90 -8.82 -9.37
C GLU A 29 12.73 -7.56 -9.68
N PRO A 30 13.45 -7.03 -8.67
CA PRO A 30 14.23 -5.82 -8.84
C PRO A 30 15.34 -6.03 -9.87
N PRO A 31 15.68 -4.98 -10.65
CA PRO A 31 16.77 -5.06 -11.62
C PRO A 31 18.07 -5.40 -10.89
N SER A 32 18.91 -6.22 -11.54
CA SER A 32 20.22 -6.57 -10.99
C SER A 32 21.08 -5.32 -10.81
N LEU A 33 21.72 -5.21 -9.65
CA LEU A 33 22.73 -4.18 -9.42
C LEU A 33 24.06 -4.60 -10.05
N PRO A 34 24.96 -3.64 -10.36
CA PRO A 34 26.29 -3.97 -10.86
C PRO A 34 27.02 -4.92 -9.93
N PRO A 35 27.81 -5.89 -10.44
CA PRO A 35 28.53 -6.87 -9.61
C PRO A 35 29.52 -6.25 -8.61
N THR A 36 29.89 -4.98 -8.80
CA THR A 36 30.76 -4.21 -7.91
C THR A 36 30.07 -3.76 -6.63
N PHE A 37 28.74 -3.90 -6.53
CA PHE A 37 28.00 -3.49 -5.34
C PHE A 37 28.22 -4.50 -4.21
N PRO A 38 28.48 -4.01 -2.97
CA PRO A 38 28.52 -4.87 -1.80
C PRO A 38 27.24 -5.70 -1.63
N GLN A 39 27.38 -6.95 -1.21
CA GLN A 39 26.24 -7.88 -1.06
C GLN A 39 25.17 -7.34 -0.12
N ASP A 40 25.56 -6.62 0.94
CA ASP A 40 24.61 -6.02 1.88
C ASP A 40 23.78 -4.90 1.25
N MET A 41 24.31 -4.17 0.28
CA MET A 41 23.54 -3.21 -0.53
C MET A 41 22.59 -3.92 -1.49
N VAL A 42 23.01 -5.04 -2.08
CA VAL A 42 22.15 -5.87 -2.93
C VAL A 42 20.97 -6.41 -2.13
N ASP A 43 21.21 -6.86 -0.90
CA ASP A 43 20.16 -7.35 -0.01
C ASP A 43 19.23 -6.22 0.46
N ASP A 44 19.78 -5.07 0.86
CA ASP A 44 18.98 -3.90 1.23
C ASP A 44 18.07 -3.45 0.06
N PHE A 45 18.58 -3.46 -1.17
CA PHE A 45 17.85 -3.06 -2.38
C PHE A 45 16.64 -3.96 -2.69
N LYS A 46 16.58 -5.19 -2.17
CA LYS A 46 15.41 -6.06 -2.33
C LYS A 46 14.17 -5.49 -1.63
N VAL A 47 14.32 -4.65 -0.61
CA VAL A 47 13.19 -4.01 0.09
C VAL A 47 13.24 -2.51 -0.07
N ASN A 48 14.41 -1.90 0.11
CA ASN A 48 14.57 -0.45 0.08
C ASN A 48 15.05 0.00 -1.29
N ASN A 49 14.09 0.27 -2.18
CA ASN A 49 14.33 0.74 -3.54
C ASN A 49 13.25 1.75 -3.97
N THR A 50 13.42 2.38 -5.12
CA THR A 50 12.45 3.38 -5.61
C THR A 50 11.05 2.80 -5.83
N TYR A 51 10.92 1.51 -6.13
CA TYR A 51 9.61 0.91 -6.38
C TYR A 51 8.75 0.86 -5.10
N ILE A 52 9.32 0.52 -3.94
CA ILE A 52 8.55 0.52 -2.68
C ILE A 52 8.06 1.91 -2.30
N GLU A 53 8.91 2.92 -2.50
CA GLU A 53 8.58 4.33 -2.24
C GLU A 53 7.43 4.80 -3.13
N MET A 54 7.51 4.50 -4.43
CA MET A 54 6.45 4.87 -5.38
C MET A 54 5.14 4.12 -5.10
N ILE A 55 5.19 2.83 -4.77
CA ILE A 55 4.01 2.05 -4.37
C ILE A 55 3.38 2.65 -3.10
N GLY A 56 4.20 2.97 -2.10
CA GLY A 56 3.78 3.64 -0.87
C GLY A 56 3.11 4.98 -1.15
N ALA A 57 3.74 5.81 -2.00
CA ALA A 57 3.24 7.12 -2.38
C ALA A 57 1.86 7.06 -3.04
N ILE A 58 1.55 6.05 -3.85
CA ILE A 58 0.23 5.90 -4.51
C ILE A 58 -0.75 4.98 -3.76
N SER A 59 -0.37 4.47 -2.59
CA SER A 59 -1.18 3.48 -1.86
C SER A 59 -2.53 4.00 -1.39
N HIS A 60 -2.68 5.32 -1.28
CA HIS A 60 -3.93 6.01 -0.93
C HIS A 60 -4.91 6.15 -2.10
N THR A 61 -4.49 5.88 -3.34
CA THR A 61 -5.33 6.05 -4.53
C THR A 61 -6.34 4.91 -4.67
N PRO A 62 -7.52 5.14 -5.28
CA PRO A 62 -8.50 4.08 -5.50
C PRO A 62 -8.03 3.03 -6.53
N TYR A 63 -7.07 3.39 -7.39
CA TYR A 63 -6.41 2.47 -8.31
C TYR A 63 -5.58 1.42 -7.60
N PHE A 64 -5.01 1.74 -6.44
CA PHE A 64 -4.32 0.77 -5.58
C PHE A 64 -5.29 -0.34 -5.15
N ALA A 65 -6.40 0.02 -4.52
CA ALA A 65 -7.39 -0.98 -4.12
C ALA A 65 -8.03 -1.71 -5.31
N LYS A 66 -8.16 -1.08 -6.49
CA LYS A 66 -8.61 -1.77 -7.71
C LYS A 66 -7.62 -2.87 -8.10
N TYR A 67 -6.33 -2.55 -8.20
CA TYR A 67 -5.26 -3.49 -8.58
C TYR A 67 -5.26 -4.74 -7.72
N PHE A 68 -5.11 -4.60 -6.40
CA PHE A 68 -5.02 -5.77 -5.50
C PHE A 68 -6.29 -6.64 -5.45
N ARG A 69 -7.43 -6.15 -5.94
CA ARG A 69 -8.68 -6.93 -6.04
C ARG A 69 -8.93 -7.54 -7.41
N SER A 70 -8.22 -7.05 -8.43
CA SER A 70 -8.40 -7.55 -9.77
C SER A 70 -8.12 -9.05 -9.85
N GLN A 71 -8.78 -9.68 -10.81
CA GLN A 71 -8.58 -11.06 -11.21
C GLN A 71 -7.92 -11.13 -12.60
N LEU A 72 -7.56 -9.98 -13.17
CA LEU A 72 -6.85 -9.94 -14.44
C LEU A 72 -5.39 -10.38 -14.24
N PRO A 73 -4.78 -11.07 -15.23
CA PRO A 73 -3.40 -11.54 -15.12
C PRO A 73 -2.39 -10.43 -14.80
N SER A 74 -2.62 -9.21 -15.28
CA SER A 74 -1.82 -8.02 -15.00
C SER A 74 -1.74 -7.65 -13.51
N ALA A 75 -2.63 -8.20 -12.66
CA ALA A 75 -2.66 -7.96 -11.22
C ALA A 75 -2.11 -9.11 -10.36
N GLU A 76 -1.57 -10.17 -10.98
CA GLU A 76 -1.08 -11.34 -10.26
C GLU A 76 0.09 -11.00 -9.32
N GLY A 77 0.98 -10.10 -9.73
CA GLY A 77 2.05 -9.59 -8.88
C GLY A 77 1.53 -9.03 -7.55
N GLY A 78 0.39 -8.33 -7.58
CA GLY A 78 -0.25 -7.78 -6.38
C GLY A 78 -0.63 -8.85 -5.36
N LYS A 79 -0.99 -10.05 -5.80
CA LYS A 79 -1.34 -11.20 -4.95
C LYS A 79 -0.13 -11.80 -4.24
N ARG A 80 1.07 -11.61 -4.80
CA ARG A 80 2.35 -12.08 -4.25
C ARG A 80 3.00 -11.05 -3.33
N LEU A 81 2.79 -9.76 -3.59
CA LEU A 81 3.49 -8.64 -2.93
C LEU A 81 3.47 -8.71 -1.40
N LEU A 82 2.31 -9.01 -0.80
CA LEU A 82 2.16 -9.11 0.66
C LEU A 82 3.16 -10.11 1.27
N ARG A 83 3.23 -11.31 0.68
CA ARG A 83 4.08 -12.41 1.17
C ARG A 83 5.56 -12.13 0.93
N VAL A 84 5.91 -11.66 -0.26
CA VAL A 84 7.30 -11.35 -0.62
C VAL A 84 7.86 -10.23 0.25
N LEU A 85 7.09 -9.17 0.48
CA LEU A 85 7.51 -8.07 1.36
C LEU A 85 7.72 -8.55 2.81
N ALA A 86 6.79 -9.33 3.36
CA ALA A 86 6.91 -9.87 4.71
C ALA A 86 8.12 -10.80 4.86
N GLN A 87 8.35 -11.69 3.88
CA GLN A 87 9.48 -12.61 3.88
C GLN A 87 10.81 -11.85 3.83
N ARG A 88 10.95 -10.85 2.96
CA ARG A 88 12.17 -10.03 2.89
C ARG A 88 12.41 -9.22 4.17
N LEU A 89 11.35 -8.75 4.84
CA LEU A 89 11.46 -8.10 6.15
C LEU A 89 11.99 -9.05 7.23
N VAL A 90 11.58 -10.33 7.21
CA VAL A 90 12.12 -11.36 8.11
C VAL A 90 13.61 -11.58 7.85
N GLU A 91 14.00 -11.69 6.58
CA GLU A 91 15.39 -11.92 6.16
C GLU A 91 16.30 -10.75 6.52
N LEU A 92 15.85 -9.51 6.29
CA LEU A 92 16.63 -8.30 6.57
C LEU A 92 16.58 -7.87 8.04
N GLY A 93 15.58 -8.31 8.81
CA GLY A 93 15.37 -7.93 10.20
C GLY A 93 16.63 -7.92 11.07
N PRO A 94 17.42 -9.01 11.12
CA PRO A 94 18.67 -9.04 11.88
C PRO A 94 19.71 -8.00 11.42
N SER A 95 19.84 -7.80 10.11
CA SER A 95 20.82 -6.88 9.53
C SER A 95 20.41 -5.43 9.80
N TRP A 96 19.17 -5.08 9.49
CA TRP A 96 18.62 -3.74 9.71
C TRP A 96 18.62 -3.37 11.19
N ASP A 97 18.28 -4.29 12.09
CA ASP A 97 18.34 -4.03 13.52
C ASP A 97 19.75 -3.64 14.00
N ARG A 98 20.80 -4.29 13.48
CA ARG A 98 22.20 -3.91 13.77
C ARG A 98 22.56 -2.56 13.17
N LYS A 99 22.15 -2.29 11.92
CA LYS A 99 22.45 -1.04 11.21
C LYS A 99 21.69 0.17 11.77
N MET A 100 20.52 -0.04 12.38
CA MET A 100 19.81 1.00 13.16
C MET A 100 20.60 1.38 14.42
N LEU A 101 21.13 0.39 15.15
CA LEU A 101 21.93 0.63 16.35
C LEU A 101 23.33 1.18 16.04
N ASN A 102 23.91 0.77 14.92
CA ASN A 102 25.24 1.15 14.47
C ASN A 102 25.19 1.52 12.98
N PRO A 103 24.76 2.74 12.63
CA PRO A 103 24.66 3.17 11.23
C PRO A 103 26.01 3.09 10.51
N PRO A 104 26.07 2.51 9.29
CA PRO A 104 27.27 2.53 8.48
C PRO A 104 27.74 3.97 8.20
N MET A 105 29.05 4.17 8.10
CA MET A 105 29.61 5.47 7.69
C MET A 105 29.01 5.91 6.34
N GLY A 106 28.64 7.19 6.24
CA GLY A 106 28.05 7.76 5.03
C GLY A 106 26.55 7.51 4.86
N ARG A 107 25.88 6.88 5.83
CA ARG A 107 24.40 6.84 5.88
C ARG A 107 23.89 7.93 6.84
N GLU A 108 22.79 8.56 6.44
CA GLU A 108 22.11 9.53 7.29
C GLU A 108 21.54 8.84 8.53
N PRO A 109 21.60 9.48 9.72
CA PRO A 109 20.90 8.99 10.91
C PRO A 109 19.41 8.77 10.62
N GLY A 110 18.85 7.64 11.06
CA GLY A 110 17.45 7.32 10.82
C GLY A 110 17.15 6.67 9.46
N TYR A 111 18.15 6.45 8.60
CA TYR A 111 17.93 5.86 7.27
C TYR A 111 17.27 4.48 7.35
N TYR A 112 17.77 3.59 8.22
CA TYR A 112 17.24 2.23 8.35
C TYR A 112 15.90 2.21 9.08
N GLU A 113 15.69 3.13 10.03
CA GLU A 113 14.39 3.35 10.68
C GLU A 113 13.33 3.77 9.67
N SER A 114 13.68 4.70 8.78
CA SER A 114 12.81 5.17 7.71
C SER A 114 12.49 4.06 6.72
N ALA A 115 13.51 3.33 6.24
CA ALA A 115 13.35 2.21 5.32
C ALA A 115 12.44 1.10 5.89
N ALA A 116 12.67 0.71 7.15
CA ALA A 116 11.80 -0.23 7.86
C ALA A 116 10.39 0.32 8.04
N GLY A 117 10.27 1.60 8.38
CA GLY A 117 9.00 2.29 8.52
C GLY A 117 8.17 2.24 7.24
N THR A 118 8.77 2.59 6.10
CA THR A 118 8.10 2.56 4.78
C THR A 118 7.65 1.14 4.43
N ALA A 119 8.54 0.15 4.57
CA ALA A 119 8.23 -1.23 4.24
C ALA A 119 7.10 -1.80 5.12
N ILE A 120 7.13 -1.54 6.43
CA ILE A 120 6.11 -1.99 7.37
C ILE A 120 4.79 -1.23 7.17
N GLN A 121 4.84 0.06 6.85
CA GLN A 121 3.66 0.84 6.48
C GLN A 121 2.97 0.25 5.24
N LEU A 122 3.72 -0.09 4.19
CA LEU A 122 3.16 -0.74 3.01
C LEU A 122 2.58 -2.12 3.37
N LEU A 123 3.29 -2.91 4.19
CA LEU A 123 2.79 -4.20 4.66
C LEU A 123 1.45 -4.06 5.40
N SER A 124 1.33 -3.08 6.28
CA SER A 124 0.10 -2.75 7.01
C SER A 124 -1.06 -2.41 6.06
N THR A 125 -0.78 -1.63 5.01
CA THR A 125 -1.76 -1.28 3.98
C THR A 125 -2.21 -2.50 3.18
N LEU A 126 -1.28 -3.40 2.83
CA LEU A 126 -1.59 -4.64 2.11
C LEU A 126 -2.44 -5.60 2.96
N LEU A 127 -2.12 -5.75 4.25
CA LEU A 127 -2.95 -6.51 5.19
C LEU A 127 -4.39 -5.97 5.23
N ALA A 128 -4.56 -4.65 5.25
CA ALA A 128 -5.89 -4.04 5.19
C ALA A 128 -6.59 -4.27 3.83
N ALA A 129 -5.86 -4.20 2.72
CA ALA A 129 -6.41 -4.46 1.39
C ALA A 129 -6.98 -5.90 1.26
N PHE A 130 -6.28 -6.86 1.87
CA PHE A 130 -6.59 -8.30 1.84
C PHE A 130 -7.36 -8.81 3.07
N ILE A 131 -7.89 -7.95 3.94
CA ILE A 131 -8.64 -8.36 5.14
C ILE A 131 -9.87 -9.25 4.89
N LYS A 132 -10.38 -9.28 3.66
CA LYS A 132 -11.53 -10.11 3.25
C LYS A 132 -11.13 -11.41 2.57
N GLU A 133 -9.84 -11.67 2.38
CA GLU A 133 -9.38 -12.95 1.87
C GLU A 133 -9.73 -14.08 2.86
N PRO A 134 -10.14 -15.26 2.37
CA PRO A 134 -10.32 -16.44 3.22
C PRO A 134 -9.06 -16.77 4.00
N LYS A 135 -9.20 -17.36 5.20
CA LYS A 135 -8.05 -17.69 6.08
C LYS A 135 -6.99 -18.57 5.38
N GLU A 136 -7.43 -19.47 4.51
CA GLU A 136 -6.56 -20.39 3.74
C GLU A 136 -6.13 -19.81 2.38
N SER A 137 -6.40 -18.53 2.12
CA SER A 137 -6.03 -17.90 0.85
C SER A 137 -4.50 -17.88 0.71
N PRO A 138 -3.94 -18.35 -0.42
CA PRO A 138 -2.51 -18.33 -0.67
C PRO A 138 -1.95 -16.91 -0.79
N ILE A 139 -2.79 -15.88 -0.81
CA ILE A 139 -2.41 -14.47 -0.79
C ILE A 139 -1.93 -14.06 0.60
N LEU A 140 -2.52 -14.63 1.65
CA LEU A 140 -2.22 -14.28 3.04
C LEU A 140 -0.85 -14.80 3.47
N LEU A 141 -0.32 -14.21 4.54
CA LEU A 141 0.94 -14.66 5.13
C LEU A 141 0.81 -16.07 5.70
N SER A 142 1.83 -16.90 5.48
CA SER A 142 1.91 -18.20 6.15
C SER A 142 2.09 -18.03 7.67
N LYS A 143 1.76 -19.08 8.42
CA LYS A 143 1.93 -19.10 9.87
C LYS A 143 3.40 -18.90 10.26
N GLU A 144 4.31 -19.52 9.51
CA GLU A 144 5.77 -19.48 9.71
C GLU A 144 6.29 -18.06 9.52
N THR A 145 5.90 -17.41 8.41
CA THR A 145 6.30 -16.03 8.10
C THR A 145 5.80 -15.08 9.19
N LYS A 146 4.55 -15.24 9.63
CA LYS A 146 3.97 -14.44 10.71
C LYS A 146 4.74 -14.63 12.03
N VAL A 147 5.05 -15.88 12.40
CA VAL A 147 5.82 -16.20 13.62
C VAL A 147 7.21 -15.59 13.57
N ALA A 148 7.87 -15.62 12.41
CA ALA A 148 9.20 -15.05 12.24
C ALA A 148 9.22 -13.51 12.22
N LEU A 149 8.15 -12.87 11.71
CA LEU A 149 8.07 -11.41 11.61
C LEU A 149 7.70 -10.73 12.94
N LEU A 150 6.81 -11.34 13.73
CA LEU A 150 6.28 -10.74 14.97
C LEU A 150 7.37 -10.30 15.98
N PRO A 151 8.46 -11.07 16.23
CA PRO A 151 9.54 -10.65 17.11
C PRO A 151 10.19 -9.33 16.69
N TRP A 152 10.40 -9.11 15.38
CA TRP A 152 10.98 -7.87 14.87
C TRP A 152 10.05 -6.68 15.09
N LEU A 153 8.75 -6.85 14.78
CA LEU A 153 7.75 -5.80 15.03
C LEU A 153 7.68 -5.43 16.51
N LYS A 154 7.66 -6.42 17.42
CA LYS A 154 7.67 -6.17 18.88
C LYS A 154 8.92 -5.46 19.34
N LYS A 155 10.08 -5.87 18.82
CA LYS A 155 11.39 -5.30 19.17
C LYS A 155 11.47 -3.82 18.75
N TRP A 156 11.13 -3.52 17.50
CA TRP A 156 11.19 -2.16 16.97
C TRP A 156 10.09 -1.27 17.55
N GLU A 157 8.87 -1.78 17.76
CA GLU A 157 7.83 -1.06 18.50
C GLU A 157 8.31 -0.60 19.88
N LYS A 158 8.89 -1.52 20.68
CA LYS A 158 9.36 -1.20 22.03
C LYS A 158 10.52 -0.20 22.01
N ARG A 159 11.47 -0.35 21.08
CA ARG A 159 12.64 0.54 20.98
C ARG A 159 12.24 1.96 20.58
N TYR A 160 11.27 2.09 19.67
CA TYR A 160 10.90 3.36 19.05
C TYR A 160 9.53 3.88 19.54
N LEU A 161 9.14 3.50 20.76
CA LEU A 161 7.86 3.86 21.36
C LEU A 161 7.78 5.37 21.62
N GLY A 162 6.69 6.01 21.18
CA GLY A 162 6.26 7.31 21.68
C GLY A 162 6.72 8.56 20.91
N LYS A 163 7.64 8.48 19.93
CA LYS A 163 8.02 9.66 19.12
C LYS A 163 8.35 9.40 17.65
N GLU A 164 8.42 8.13 17.20
CA GLU A 164 8.90 7.81 15.85
C GLU A 164 7.87 7.05 15.01
N PHE A 165 7.89 7.35 13.70
CA PHE A 165 7.05 6.72 12.69
C PHE A 165 7.14 5.18 12.73
N LEU A 166 8.36 4.64 12.85
CA LEU A 166 8.62 3.20 12.88
C LEU A 166 7.87 2.50 14.03
N GLY A 167 7.94 3.02 15.26
CA GLY A 167 7.27 2.43 16.42
C GLY A 167 5.75 2.33 16.23
N MET A 168 5.13 3.41 15.71
CA MET A 168 3.71 3.44 15.39
C MET A 168 3.31 2.39 14.34
N VAL A 169 4.05 2.30 13.22
CA VAL A 169 3.70 1.35 12.16
C VAL A 169 3.97 -0.09 12.56
N CYS A 170 4.98 -0.35 13.40
CA CYS A 170 5.22 -1.67 14.00
C CYS A 170 4.06 -2.10 14.90
N ASN A 171 3.62 -1.24 15.81
CA ASN A 171 2.47 -1.50 16.69
C ASN A 171 1.22 -1.85 15.88
N ARG A 172 0.85 -1.00 14.91
CA ARG A 172 -0.35 -1.21 14.10
C ARG A 172 -0.27 -2.53 13.31
N THR A 173 0.86 -2.78 12.64
CA THR A 173 1.07 -4.00 11.83
C THR A 173 1.05 -5.26 12.69
N ARG A 174 1.69 -5.22 13.86
CA ARG A 174 1.65 -6.34 14.82
C ARG A 174 0.22 -6.63 15.24
N ASN A 175 -0.55 -5.62 15.66
CA ASN A 175 -1.91 -5.82 16.12
C ASN A 175 -2.84 -6.33 15.00
N GLN A 176 -2.63 -5.91 13.74
CA GLN A 176 -3.32 -6.50 12.58
C GLN A 176 -3.00 -8.00 12.42
N LEU A 177 -1.72 -8.38 12.51
CA LEU A 177 -1.30 -9.77 12.39
C LEU A 177 -1.80 -10.63 13.54
N GLU A 178 -1.79 -10.12 14.77
CA GLU A 178 -2.29 -10.83 15.96
C GLU A 178 -3.83 -10.95 16.00
N GLY A 179 -4.53 -10.28 15.09
CA GLY A 179 -5.99 -10.38 14.95
C GLY A 179 -6.76 -9.57 15.99
N ASN A 180 -6.19 -8.46 16.47
CA ASN A 180 -6.88 -7.54 17.37
C ASN A 180 -8.17 -7.02 16.72
N ALA A 181 -9.29 -7.12 17.44
CA ALA A 181 -10.63 -6.80 16.93
C ALA A 181 -10.77 -5.32 16.52
N GLU A 182 -10.16 -4.40 17.26
CA GLU A 182 -10.18 -2.96 16.95
C GLU A 182 -9.44 -2.70 15.64
N MET A 183 -8.24 -3.27 15.47
CA MET A 183 -7.49 -3.14 14.21
C MET A 183 -8.19 -3.78 13.02
N LYS A 184 -9.03 -4.80 13.24
CA LYS A 184 -9.85 -5.38 12.18
C LYS A 184 -10.88 -4.37 11.67
N LYS A 185 -11.48 -3.56 12.54
CA LYS A 185 -12.40 -2.49 12.17
C LYS A 185 -11.64 -1.39 11.39
N ASP A 186 -10.50 -0.94 11.90
CA ASP A 186 -9.69 0.09 11.24
C ASP A 186 -9.23 -0.36 9.85
N ALA A 187 -8.78 -1.59 9.71
CA ALA A 187 -8.40 -2.15 8.42
C ALA A 187 -9.59 -2.26 7.44
N GLN A 188 -10.80 -2.52 7.93
CA GLN A 188 -12.01 -2.42 7.11
C GLN A 188 -12.30 -0.98 6.69
N ASP A 189 -12.07 -0.01 7.56
CA ASP A 189 -12.28 1.42 7.26
C ASP A 189 -11.27 1.94 6.26
N VAL A 190 -9.98 1.63 6.43
CA VAL A 190 -8.93 1.89 5.42
C VAL A 190 -9.33 1.26 4.09
N ARG A 191 -9.72 -0.01 4.10
CA ARG A 191 -10.15 -0.71 2.89
C ARG A 191 -11.36 -0.04 2.23
N ARG A 192 -12.31 0.47 3.01
CA ARG A 192 -13.50 1.18 2.52
C ARG A 192 -13.13 2.55 1.94
N ALA A 193 -12.27 3.30 2.63
CA ALA A 193 -11.76 4.59 2.17
C ALA A 193 -11.02 4.45 0.84
N LEU A 194 -10.11 3.48 0.73
CA LEU A 194 -9.38 3.19 -0.51
C LEU A 194 -10.29 2.80 -1.67
N LYS A 195 -11.49 2.27 -1.40
CA LYS A 195 -12.45 1.96 -2.47
C LYS A 195 -13.16 3.20 -2.97
N ASN A 196 -13.43 4.19 -2.12
CA ASN A 196 -14.38 5.27 -2.39
C ASN A 196 -15.77 4.75 -2.87
N TRP A 197 -16.24 3.65 -2.26
CA TRP A 197 -17.45 2.92 -2.71
C TRP A 197 -18.63 2.98 -1.74
N MET A 198 -18.53 3.72 -0.63
CA MET A 198 -19.57 3.74 0.39
C MET A 198 -20.72 4.69 0.06
N VAL A 199 -20.46 5.71 -0.75
CA VAL A 199 -21.39 6.78 -1.08
C VAL A 199 -21.34 7.05 -2.57
N CYS A 200 -22.42 7.61 -3.11
CA CYS A 200 -22.43 8.15 -4.45
C CYS A 200 -21.30 9.17 -4.62
N GLY A 201 -20.51 9.03 -5.69
CA GLY A 201 -19.40 9.92 -5.97
C GLY A 201 -19.81 11.33 -6.41
N LYS A 202 -21.10 11.60 -6.66
CA LYS A 202 -21.57 12.95 -6.96
C LYS A 202 -21.54 13.79 -5.67
N PRO A 203 -20.84 14.94 -5.66
CA PRO A 203 -20.86 15.84 -4.51
C PRO A 203 -22.29 16.22 -4.08
N GLY A 204 -22.51 16.14 -2.76
CA GLY A 204 -23.79 16.41 -2.10
C GLY A 204 -24.83 15.28 -2.18
N CYS A 205 -24.50 14.12 -2.75
CA CYS A 205 -25.36 12.94 -2.68
C CYS A 205 -24.85 11.99 -1.60
N GLU A 206 -25.69 11.67 -0.63
CA GLU A 206 -25.36 10.76 0.47
C GLU A 206 -25.89 9.33 0.25
N SER A 207 -26.39 9.03 -0.96
CA SER A 207 -26.92 7.70 -1.26
C SER A 207 -25.84 6.63 -1.11
N THR A 208 -26.16 5.59 -0.34
CA THR A 208 -25.30 4.42 -0.09
C THR A 208 -25.83 3.15 -0.74
N SER A 209 -27.00 3.21 -1.39
CA SER A 209 -27.70 2.06 -1.99
C SER A 209 -27.56 2.04 -3.52
N SER A 210 -27.66 0.84 -4.10
CA SER A 210 -27.71 0.62 -5.56
C SER A 210 -26.54 1.24 -6.35
N LEU A 211 -25.38 1.37 -5.71
CA LEU A 211 -24.21 2.05 -6.28
C LEU A 211 -23.54 1.22 -7.40
N LYS A 212 -23.59 1.74 -8.63
CA LYS A 212 -22.94 1.17 -9.82
C LYS A 212 -21.58 1.83 -10.06
N ALA A 213 -20.57 1.03 -10.40
CA ALA A 213 -19.23 1.55 -10.69
C ALA A 213 -19.19 2.29 -12.04
N CYS A 214 -18.33 3.30 -12.14
CA CYS A 214 -18.02 3.94 -13.42
C CYS A 214 -17.49 2.89 -14.42
N GLY A 215 -18.08 2.80 -15.61
CA GLY A 215 -17.71 1.80 -16.61
C GLY A 215 -16.27 1.92 -17.15
N ARG A 216 -15.62 3.09 -17.01
CA ARG A 216 -14.26 3.33 -17.50
C ARG A 216 -13.19 3.01 -16.47
N CYS A 217 -13.19 3.71 -15.34
CA CYS A 217 -12.15 3.57 -14.31
C CYS A 217 -12.49 2.52 -13.25
N GLN A 218 -13.78 2.27 -13.01
CA GLN A 218 -14.32 1.42 -11.93
C GLN A 218 -13.87 1.81 -10.51
N THR A 219 -13.30 3.01 -10.33
CA THR A 219 -12.81 3.51 -9.03
C THR A 219 -13.85 4.31 -8.26
N VAL A 220 -14.85 4.90 -8.94
CA VAL A 220 -15.94 5.68 -8.33
C VAL A 220 -17.28 4.99 -8.60
N ARG A 221 -18.25 5.12 -7.68
CA ARG A 221 -19.61 4.60 -7.86
C ARG A 221 -20.69 5.67 -7.83
N TYR A 222 -21.82 5.41 -8.47
CA TYR A 222 -22.97 6.32 -8.54
C TYR A 222 -24.27 5.55 -8.32
N CYS A 223 -25.24 6.16 -7.64
CA CYS A 223 -26.57 5.56 -7.46
C CYS A 223 -27.40 5.57 -8.76
N CYS A 224 -27.08 6.45 -9.71
CA CYS A 224 -27.72 6.53 -11.02
C CYS A 224 -26.78 7.13 -12.10
N PRO A 225 -27.06 6.91 -13.40
CA PRO A 225 -26.29 7.50 -14.51
C PRO A 225 -26.27 9.03 -14.52
N GLU A 226 -27.35 9.68 -14.07
CA GLU A 226 -27.49 11.14 -14.03
C GLU A 226 -26.45 11.76 -13.09
N HIS A 227 -26.21 11.11 -11.95
CA HIS A 227 -25.19 11.53 -11.00
C HIS A 227 -23.77 11.38 -11.55
N GLN A 228 -23.52 10.35 -12.35
CA GLN A 228 -22.25 10.22 -13.06
C GLN A 228 -22.06 11.34 -14.09
N LYS A 229 -23.08 11.66 -14.88
CA LYS A 229 -23.04 12.77 -15.86
C LYS A 229 -22.80 14.11 -15.17
N ALA A 230 -23.48 14.38 -14.05
CA ALA A 230 -23.30 15.60 -13.27
C ALA A 230 -21.88 15.69 -12.65
N HIS A 231 -21.37 14.58 -12.11
CA HIS A 231 -20.01 14.55 -11.55
C HIS A 231 -18.92 14.66 -12.63
N TRP A 232 -19.18 14.19 -13.85
CA TRP A 232 -18.23 14.21 -14.97
C TRP A 232 -17.65 15.60 -15.25
N ALA A 233 -18.50 16.64 -15.17
CA ALA A 233 -18.16 18.03 -15.44
C ALA A 233 -18.31 18.94 -14.21
N PHE A 234 -18.29 18.37 -12.99
CA PHE A 234 -18.48 19.14 -11.76
C PHE A 234 -17.41 20.25 -11.61
N PRO A 235 -17.77 21.52 -11.32
CA PRO A 235 -16.83 22.64 -11.43
C PRO A 235 -15.57 22.56 -10.55
N ARG A 236 -15.68 21.99 -9.35
CA ARG A 236 -14.57 21.97 -8.37
C ARG A 236 -13.70 20.73 -8.47
N GLU A 237 -14.29 19.61 -8.86
CA GLU A 237 -13.64 18.29 -8.85
C GLU A 237 -14.33 17.40 -9.89
N PRO A 238 -14.10 17.64 -11.19
CA PRO A 238 -14.79 16.89 -12.22
C PRO A 238 -14.19 15.47 -12.33
N HIS A 239 -15.03 14.44 -12.28
CA HIS A 239 -14.58 13.04 -12.32
C HIS A 239 -13.68 12.74 -13.53
N LYS A 240 -13.88 13.42 -14.66
CA LYS A 240 -13.08 13.25 -15.87
C LYS A 240 -11.57 13.44 -15.64
N MET A 241 -11.16 14.23 -14.64
CA MET A 241 -9.75 14.45 -14.30
C MET A 241 -9.10 13.24 -13.61
N PHE A 242 -9.89 12.37 -12.98
CA PHE A 242 -9.42 11.19 -12.25
C PHE A 242 -9.78 9.87 -12.94
N CYS A 243 -10.52 9.93 -14.05
CA CYS A 243 -11.08 8.77 -14.74
C CYS A 243 -10.10 8.23 -15.78
N PHE A 244 -9.15 7.43 -15.32
CA PHE A 244 -8.17 6.72 -16.12
C PHE A 244 -8.63 5.27 -16.34
N LYS A 245 -8.41 4.75 -17.55
CA LYS A 245 -8.59 3.32 -17.82
C LYS A 245 -7.36 2.61 -17.27
N ALA A 246 -7.59 1.59 -16.45
CA ALA A 246 -6.53 0.70 -15.95
C ALA A 246 -6.79 -0.70 -16.52
N GLU A 247 -5.73 -1.38 -16.96
CA GLU A 247 -5.76 -2.70 -17.61
C GLU A 247 -5.76 -3.87 -16.62
N TYR A 248 -6.04 -3.55 -15.36
CA TYR A 248 -6.26 -4.45 -14.25
C TYR A 248 -7.58 -4.07 -13.58
#